data_AF-A0A3P8KC99-F1
#
_entry.id   AF-A0A3P8KC99-F1
#
_cell.length_a   1.000
_cell.length_b   1.000
_cell.length_c   1.000
_cell.angle_alpha   90.00
_cell.angle_beta   90.00
_cell.angle_gamma   90.00
#
_symmetry.space_group_name_H-M   'P 1'
#
loop_
_entity.id
_entity.type
_entity.pdbx_description
1 polymer ?
#
loop_
_entity_poly.entity_id
_entity_poly.type
_entity_poly.pdbx_seq_one_letter_code
_entity_poly.pdbx_strand_id
1 'polypeptide(L)'
;MNTDVGVARWRELIDEILAQKERLIRADPDLYEMSQPNLGATEAQLLAAEERLGHRIPAQYREFLTVANGWNGWGGISGRLLSSEAMSGGAGLEVSIRLANNTVLEWATDADWVRIEDDPVTMMLHRDSQGYPAGSLLRPVYGDRIYGTFEEYVTDHLADLTAWADREALGPHGAAWGRDLREAEPTLEEIVRRLVDAQLDLAMLEGRVKAFVPPGAPAAAEQVAEVERVIGRSLHPEHRELLLLMNGWPGIPYILSTAEIISGERWKATLAEQDRSDADHRRNRDAVYAGAGIPIPDDDPAAASLRAARIDAVPFAAWAICSFGVDPDDGFVRWVPRDAKYADDPQGTSTRSAGTVREYLLAEIDQLHGRIEARKWAEPQSS
;
A
#
# COMPACT_ATOMS: atom_id res chain seq x y z
N MET A 1 29.12 -7.91 -24.06
CA MET A 1 28.19 -8.32 -25.14
C MET A 1 26.98 -8.95 -24.47
N ASN A 2 25.86 -8.23 -24.41
CA ASN A 2 24.60 -8.82 -24.00
C ASN A 2 24.14 -9.71 -25.16
N THR A 3 24.07 -11.02 -24.92
CA THR A 3 23.73 -12.03 -25.93
C THR A 3 22.26 -11.94 -26.31
N ASP A 4 21.94 -12.36 -27.54
CA ASP A 4 20.56 -12.54 -27.99
C ASP A 4 19.85 -13.55 -27.08
N VAL A 5 18.63 -13.20 -26.68
CA VAL A 5 17.77 -14.02 -25.80
C VAL A 5 16.94 -14.97 -26.65
N GLY A 6 16.57 -14.53 -27.85
CA GLY A 6 15.81 -15.27 -28.83
C GLY A 6 14.35 -14.86 -28.84
N VAL A 7 13.81 -14.58 -30.03
CA VAL A 7 12.39 -14.26 -30.27
C VAL A 7 11.42 -15.24 -29.62
N ALA A 8 11.75 -16.53 -29.55
CA ALA A 8 10.90 -17.53 -28.90
C ALA A 8 10.75 -17.26 -27.39
N ARG A 9 11.85 -16.95 -26.71
CA ARG A 9 11.85 -16.64 -25.28
C ARG A 9 11.09 -15.35 -24.96
N TRP A 10 11.21 -14.33 -25.82
CA TRP A 10 10.41 -13.11 -25.65
C TRP A 10 8.92 -13.35 -25.79
N ARG A 11 8.50 -14.21 -26.73
CA ARG A 11 7.09 -14.60 -26.87
C ARG A 11 6.59 -15.35 -25.64
N GLU A 12 7.37 -16.29 -25.12
CA GLU A 12 7.03 -17.00 -23.87
C GLU A 12 6.83 -16.03 -22.70
N LEU A 13 7.76 -15.10 -22.49
CA LEU A 13 7.64 -14.09 -21.42
C LEU A 13 6.42 -13.18 -21.60
N ILE A 14 6.14 -12.76 -22.84
CA ILE A 14 4.95 -11.94 -23.14
C ILE A 14 3.66 -12.73 -22.87
N ASP A 15 3.59 -13.99 -23.30
CA ASP A 15 2.43 -14.86 -23.07
C ASP A 15 2.21 -15.09 -21.56
N GLU A 16 3.29 -15.26 -20.79
CA GLU A 16 3.22 -15.38 -19.33
C GLU A 16 2.72 -14.09 -18.66
N ILE A 17 3.19 -12.92 -19.11
CA ILE A 17 2.71 -11.61 -18.63
C ILE A 17 1.23 -11.42 -18.96
N LEU A 18 0.80 -11.77 -20.19
CA LEU A 18 -0.59 -11.70 -20.60
C LEU A 18 -1.47 -12.62 -19.74
N ALA A 19 -1.01 -13.83 -19.44
CA ALA A 19 -1.73 -14.75 -18.55
C ALA A 19 -1.91 -14.16 -17.14
N GLN A 20 -0.90 -13.48 -16.58
CA GLN A 20 -1.07 -12.81 -15.27
C GLN A 20 -2.04 -11.62 -15.34
N LYS A 21 -2.01 -10.84 -16.43
CA LYS A 21 -2.98 -9.76 -16.65
C LYS A 21 -4.42 -10.27 -16.75
N GLU A 22 -4.64 -11.38 -17.44
CA GLU A 22 -5.95 -12.04 -17.48
C GLU A 22 -6.42 -12.50 -16.10
N ARG A 23 -5.50 -12.97 -15.24
CA ARG A 23 -5.82 -13.30 -13.85
C ARG A 23 -6.25 -12.07 -13.05
N LEU A 24 -5.57 -10.94 -13.21
CA LEU A 24 -5.95 -9.68 -12.56
C LEU A 24 -7.35 -9.23 -13.00
N ILE A 25 -7.64 -9.22 -14.30
CA ILE A 25 -8.97 -8.85 -14.83
C ILE A 25 -10.06 -9.79 -14.33
N ARG A 26 -9.76 -11.09 -14.23
CA ARG A 26 -10.72 -12.05 -13.67
C ARG A 26 -10.97 -11.79 -12.18
N ALA A 27 -9.95 -11.33 -11.45
CA ALA A 27 -10.04 -11.02 -10.04
C ALA A 27 -10.84 -9.72 -9.79
N ASP A 28 -10.66 -8.68 -10.61
CA ASP A 28 -11.43 -7.44 -10.56
C ASP A 28 -11.58 -6.82 -11.97
N PRO A 29 -12.69 -7.08 -12.68
CA PRO A 29 -12.92 -6.58 -14.04
C PRO A 29 -13.15 -5.08 -14.12
N ASP A 30 -13.53 -4.43 -13.01
CA ASP A 30 -13.83 -3.00 -12.97
C ASP A 30 -12.56 -2.18 -12.70
N LEU A 31 -11.58 -2.77 -12.00
CA LEU A 31 -10.29 -2.14 -11.70
C LEU A 31 -9.25 -2.36 -12.81
N TYR A 32 -9.23 -3.54 -13.44
CA TYR A 32 -8.19 -3.91 -14.39
C TYR A 32 -8.71 -4.00 -15.82
N GLU A 33 -7.99 -3.34 -16.74
CA GLU A 33 -8.26 -3.42 -18.19
C GLU A 33 -7.21 -4.28 -18.89
N MET A 34 -7.65 -5.07 -19.89
CA MET A 34 -6.72 -5.82 -20.72
C MET A 34 -5.93 -4.89 -21.63
N SER A 35 -4.61 -5.05 -21.60
CA SER A 35 -3.72 -4.39 -22.54
C SER A 35 -2.86 -5.39 -23.29
N GLN A 36 -2.58 -5.08 -24.55
CA GLN A 36 -1.80 -5.93 -25.44
C GLN A 36 -0.53 -5.20 -25.89
N PRO A 37 0.58 -5.92 -26.15
CA PRO A 37 1.74 -5.33 -26.77
C PRO A 37 1.38 -4.80 -28.17
N ASN A 38 2.02 -3.72 -28.58
CA ASN A 38 1.93 -3.27 -29.96
C ASN A 38 2.61 -4.29 -30.88
N LEU A 39 2.16 -4.34 -32.14
CA LEU A 39 2.79 -5.15 -33.17
C LEU A 39 4.29 -4.89 -33.23
N GLY A 40 5.06 -5.96 -33.36
CA GLY A 40 6.51 -5.93 -33.44
C GLY A 40 7.04 -4.93 -34.49
N ALA A 41 8.12 -4.25 -34.12
CA ALA A 41 8.79 -3.25 -34.93
C ALA A 41 9.40 -3.91 -36.17
N THR A 42 9.19 -3.28 -37.31
CA THR A 42 9.93 -3.63 -38.53
C THR A 42 11.38 -3.16 -38.43
N GLU A 43 12.27 -3.79 -39.19
CA GLU A 43 13.69 -3.36 -39.28
C GLU A 43 13.81 -1.88 -39.68
N ALA A 44 12.94 -1.39 -40.56
CA ALA A 44 12.91 0.02 -40.95
C ALA A 44 12.58 0.96 -39.77
N GLN A 45 11.63 0.57 -38.91
CA GLN A 45 11.29 1.35 -37.72
C GLN A 45 12.40 1.33 -36.67
N LEU A 46 13.11 0.20 -36.52
CA LEU A 46 14.26 0.11 -35.62
C LEU A 46 15.41 0.99 -36.10
N LEU A 47 15.74 0.92 -37.39
CA LEU A 47 16.79 1.76 -37.99
C LEU A 47 16.47 3.26 -37.88
N ALA A 48 15.22 3.66 -38.12
CA ALA A 48 14.78 5.05 -37.96
C ALA A 48 14.88 5.52 -36.49
N ALA A 49 14.55 4.64 -35.54
CA ALA A 49 14.71 4.94 -34.12
C ALA A 49 16.19 5.09 -33.73
N GLU A 50 17.06 4.19 -34.20
CA GLU A 50 18.52 4.26 -33.99
C GLU A 50 19.13 5.53 -34.60
N GLU A 51 18.68 5.93 -35.79
CA GLU A 51 19.10 7.18 -36.44
C GLU A 51 18.72 8.41 -35.60
N ARG A 52 17.49 8.44 -35.10
CA ARG A 52 17.00 9.55 -34.26
C ARG A 52 17.69 9.62 -32.90
N LEU A 53 17.99 8.46 -32.31
CA LEU A 53 18.73 8.37 -31.04
C LEU A 53 20.22 8.69 -31.22
N GLY A 54 20.76 8.54 -32.43
CA GLY A 54 22.18 8.75 -32.74
C GLY A 54 23.09 7.59 -32.32
N HIS A 55 22.50 6.47 -31.89
CA HIS A 55 23.20 5.26 -31.47
C HIS A 55 22.32 4.02 -31.70
N ARG A 56 22.94 2.84 -31.71
CA ARG A 56 22.18 1.58 -31.81
C ARG A 56 21.39 1.31 -30.54
N ILE A 57 20.25 0.65 -30.68
CA ILE A 57 19.48 0.15 -29.54
C ILE A 57 20.20 -1.10 -29.01
N PRO A 58 20.36 -1.26 -27.69
CA PRO A 58 20.91 -2.48 -27.09
C PRO A 58 20.24 -3.76 -27.61
N ALA A 59 21.05 -4.79 -27.88
CA ALA A 59 20.64 -5.98 -28.64
C ALA A 59 19.36 -6.63 -28.11
N GLN A 60 19.26 -6.87 -26.80
CA GLN A 60 18.09 -7.50 -26.19
C GLN A 60 16.81 -6.66 -26.33
N TYR A 61 16.89 -5.35 -26.09
CA TYR A 61 15.72 -4.48 -26.24
C TYR A 61 15.32 -4.32 -27.71
N ARG A 62 16.32 -4.23 -28.61
CA ARG A 62 16.09 -4.23 -30.05
C ARG A 62 15.38 -5.50 -30.51
N GLU A 63 15.80 -6.67 -30.03
CA GLU A 63 15.15 -7.96 -30.30
C GLU A 63 13.73 -7.99 -29.73
N PHE A 64 13.54 -7.58 -28.47
CA PHE A 64 12.22 -7.49 -27.85
C PHE A 64 11.25 -6.62 -28.65
N LEU A 65 11.70 -5.46 -29.15
CA LEU A 65 10.88 -4.57 -29.96
C LEU A 65 10.39 -5.23 -31.24
N THR A 66 11.08 -6.24 -31.80
CA THR A 66 10.59 -7.01 -32.96
C THR A 66 9.40 -7.90 -32.63
N VAL A 67 9.13 -8.15 -31.35
CA VAL A 67 7.99 -8.93 -30.85
C VAL A 67 6.91 -8.02 -30.27
N ALA A 68 7.31 -7.01 -29.49
CA ALA A 68 6.41 -6.07 -28.83
C ALA A 68 6.96 -4.62 -28.94
N ASN A 69 6.43 -3.84 -29.88
CA ASN A 69 6.92 -2.47 -30.12
C ASN A 69 6.31 -1.45 -29.14
N GLY A 70 6.60 -1.61 -27.86
CA GLY A 70 5.95 -0.87 -26.78
C GLY A 70 4.63 -1.50 -26.34
N TRP A 71 4.16 -1.11 -25.17
CA TRP A 71 3.01 -1.73 -24.53
C TRP A 71 2.37 -0.76 -23.53
N ASN A 72 1.11 -0.37 -23.77
CA ASN A 72 0.32 0.40 -22.82
C ASN A 72 -0.09 -0.50 -21.63
N GLY A 73 -0.03 -0.01 -20.41
CA GLY A 73 -0.33 -0.81 -19.22
C GLY A 73 0.78 -1.80 -18.83
N TRP A 74 2.03 -1.63 -19.29
CA TRP A 74 3.17 -2.48 -18.91
C TRP A 74 3.30 -2.60 -17.38
N GLY A 75 3.46 -1.50 -16.67
CA GLY A 75 3.63 -1.44 -15.21
C GLY A 75 2.35 -1.53 -14.37
N GLY A 76 1.25 -2.08 -14.89
CA GLY A 76 -0.06 -2.06 -14.22
C GLY A 76 -1.03 -1.08 -14.86
N ILE A 77 -1.77 -0.30 -14.06
CA ILE A 77 -2.90 0.52 -14.52
C ILE A 77 -2.44 1.68 -15.44
N SER A 78 -1.25 2.26 -15.21
CA SER A 78 -0.79 3.45 -15.95
C SER A 78 0.61 3.38 -16.55
N GLY A 79 1.38 2.32 -16.29
CA GLY A 79 2.74 2.20 -16.83
C GLY A 79 2.74 1.94 -18.33
N ARG A 80 3.67 2.50 -19.09
CA ARG A 80 3.76 2.28 -20.55
C ARG A 80 5.19 2.01 -20.97
N LEU A 81 5.42 0.88 -21.63
CA LEU A 81 6.68 0.62 -22.33
C LEU A 81 6.67 1.36 -23.67
N LEU A 82 7.71 2.15 -23.93
CA LEU A 82 7.81 3.02 -25.09
C LEU A 82 8.15 2.21 -26.35
N SER A 83 7.39 2.48 -27.40
CA SER A 83 7.68 2.00 -28.75
C SER A 83 8.97 2.61 -29.30
N SER A 84 9.52 2.01 -30.35
CA SER A 84 10.66 2.54 -31.10
C SER A 84 10.49 4.01 -31.52
N GLU A 85 9.26 4.40 -31.85
CA GLU A 85 8.88 5.76 -32.24
C GLU A 85 8.74 6.74 -31.06
N ALA A 86 8.57 6.26 -29.84
CA ALA A 86 8.35 7.10 -28.65
C ALA A 86 9.59 7.21 -27.76
N MET A 87 10.60 6.35 -27.97
CA MET A 87 11.88 6.48 -27.28
C MET A 87 12.53 7.83 -27.56
N SER A 88 13.04 8.46 -26.51
CA SER A 88 13.81 9.69 -26.58
C SER A 88 15.10 9.56 -25.76
N GLY A 89 16.13 10.28 -26.16
CA GLY A 89 17.30 10.47 -25.30
C GLY A 89 16.90 11.18 -24.01
N GLY A 90 17.63 10.94 -22.91
CA GLY A 90 17.25 11.43 -21.58
C GLY A 90 17.36 12.95 -21.35
N ALA A 91 17.53 13.78 -22.39
CA ALA A 91 17.91 15.19 -22.24
C ALA A 91 16.96 15.98 -21.32
N GLY A 92 17.50 16.49 -20.22
CA GLY A 92 16.80 17.40 -19.29
C GLY A 92 16.52 16.80 -17.91
N LEU A 93 17.10 15.64 -17.60
CA LEU A 93 16.93 14.93 -16.33
C LEU A 93 18.28 14.96 -15.60
N GLU A 94 18.55 16.02 -14.82
CA GLU A 94 19.68 16.02 -13.89
C GLU A 94 19.38 15.03 -12.74
N VAL A 95 19.46 13.72 -13.03
CA VAL A 95 19.14 12.67 -12.05
C VAL A 95 20.40 12.34 -11.28
N SER A 96 20.58 13.02 -10.15
CA SER A 96 21.40 12.45 -9.08
C SER A 96 20.64 11.26 -8.50
N ILE A 97 20.91 10.05 -9.00
CA ILE A 97 20.32 8.84 -8.42
C ILE A 97 21.12 8.48 -7.18
N ARG A 98 20.44 8.58 -6.05
CA ARG A 98 20.93 8.14 -4.76
C ARG A 98 20.50 6.69 -4.60
N LEU A 99 21.44 5.75 -4.79
CA LEU A 99 21.20 4.33 -4.59
C LEU A 99 20.70 4.02 -3.16
N ALA A 100 20.05 2.88 -2.99
CA ALA A 100 19.57 2.37 -1.69
C ALA A 100 20.64 2.30 -0.58
N ASN A 101 21.93 2.26 -0.93
CA ASN A 101 23.05 2.29 0.02
C ASN A 101 23.58 3.71 0.31
N ASN A 102 22.83 4.77 -0.01
CA ASN A 102 23.24 6.18 0.08
C ASN A 102 24.43 6.59 -0.80
N THR A 103 24.84 5.74 -1.75
CA THR A 103 25.81 6.14 -2.77
C THR A 103 25.09 7.01 -3.78
N VAL A 104 25.57 8.25 -3.94
CA VAL A 104 25.13 9.11 -5.03
C VAL A 104 25.91 8.68 -6.27
N LEU A 105 25.21 8.19 -7.29
CA LEU A 105 25.79 8.05 -8.61
C LEU A 105 25.70 9.41 -9.29
N GLU A 106 26.82 10.14 -9.28
CA GLU A 106 26.98 11.36 -10.06
C GLU A 106 27.19 10.97 -11.53
N TRP A 107 26.12 10.89 -12.31
CA TRP A 107 26.24 10.63 -13.74
C TRP A 107 26.37 11.92 -14.52
N ALA A 108 27.39 11.98 -15.37
CA ALA A 108 27.81 13.21 -16.03
C ALA A 108 26.88 13.68 -17.15
N THR A 109 26.05 12.81 -17.76
CA THR A 109 25.13 13.22 -18.84
C THR A 109 24.02 12.20 -19.11
N ASP A 110 22.80 12.69 -19.36
CA ASP A 110 21.66 11.99 -19.98
C ASP A 110 21.93 11.35 -21.35
N ALA A 111 23.09 11.66 -21.94
CA ALA A 111 23.49 11.21 -23.26
C ALA A 111 23.75 9.70 -23.35
N ASP A 112 23.87 8.99 -22.22
CA ASP A 112 24.18 7.56 -22.16
C ASP A 112 22.94 6.68 -21.98
N TRP A 113 21.81 7.30 -21.69
CA TRP A 113 20.59 6.63 -21.29
C TRP A 113 19.44 6.93 -22.23
N VAL A 114 18.67 5.89 -22.53
CA VAL A 114 17.46 5.95 -23.33
C VAL A 114 16.29 5.71 -22.38
N ARG A 115 15.31 6.60 -22.43
CA ARG A 115 14.04 6.35 -21.74
C ARG A 115 13.28 5.29 -22.52
N ILE A 116 12.89 4.22 -21.82
CA ILE A 116 12.15 3.10 -22.41
C ILE A 116 10.76 2.93 -21.82
N GLU A 117 10.40 3.67 -20.77
CA GLU A 117 9.06 3.69 -20.20
C GLU A 117 8.52 5.11 -20.08
N ASP A 118 7.20 5.26 -20.08
CA ASP A 118 6.54 6.53 -19.77
C ASP A 118 6.55 6.84 -18.26
N ASP A 119 7.65 6.45 -17.62
CA ASP A 119 8.07 6.80 -16.28
C ASP A 119 9.39 7.58 -16.43
N PRO A 120 9.51 8.82 -15.90
CA PRO A 120 10.70 9.63 -16.08
C PRO A 120 11.97 9.01 -15.50
N VAL A 121 11.84 8.00 -14.62
CA VAL A 121 12.98 7.45 -13.89
C VAL A 121 13.45 6.07 -14.38
N THR A 122 12.66 5.38 -15.21
CA THR A 122 13.05 4.09 -15.78
C THR A 122 13.83 4.25 -17.09
N MET A 123 15.12 3.89 -17.07
CA MET A 123 16.07 4.18 -18.14
C MET A 123 16.92 2.95 -18.52
N MET A 124 17.37 2.90 -19.77
CA MET A 124 18.25 1.85 -20.30
C MET A 124 19.57 2.44 -20.83
N LEU A 125 20.68 1.81 -20.48
CA LEU A 125 22.02 2.23 -20.90
C LEU A 125 22.28 1.79 -22.35
N HIS A 126 22.63 2.70 -23.26
CA HIS A 126 22.85 2.33 -24.67
C HIS A 126 24.30 1.97 -25.03
N ARG A 127 25.27 2.36 -24.19
CA ARG A 127 26.70 2.09 -24.40
C ARG A 127 27.37 1.58 -23.14
N ASP A 128 28.43 0.79 -23.29
CA ASP A 128 29.25 0.34 -22.17
C ASP A 128 29.90 1.56 -21.49
N SER A 129 29.46 1.93 -20.29
CA SER A 129 30.02 3.05 -19.53
C SER A 129 29.81 2.85 -18.02
N GLN A 130 30.62 3.56 -17.22
CA GLN A 130 30.46 3.63 -15.76
C GLN A 130 30.44 2.27 -15.02
N GLY A 131 31.06 1.24 -15.60
CA GLY A 131 31.12 -0.11 -15.02
C GLY A 131 29.94 -1.02 -15.35
N TYR A 132 28.98 -0.57 -16.17
CA TYR A 132 27.81 -1.34 -16.58
C TYR A 132 27.83 -1.61 -18.10
N PRO A 133 27.38 -2.79 -18.54
CA PRO A 133 27.27 -3.10 -19.97
C PRO A 133 26.05 -2.39 -20.61
N ALA A 134 26.14 -2.11 -21.90
CA ALA A 134 25.01 -1.68 -22.71
C ALA A 134 23.82 -2.66 -22.57
N GLY A 135 22.64 -2.09 -22.38
CA GLY A 135 21.40 -2.81 -22.09
C GLY A 135 21.11 -3.00 -20.60
N SER A 136 21.99 -2.56 -19.69
CA SER A 136 21.62 -2.46 -18.28
C SER A 136 20.49 -1.47 -18.07
N LEU A 137 19.61 -1.77 -17.12
CA LEU A 137 18.36 -1.04 -16.90
C LEU A 137 18.29 -0.55 -15.47
N LEU A 138 17.86 0.70 -15.31
CA LEU A 138 17.73 1.38 -14.04
C LEU A 138 16.24 1.59 -13.73
N ARG A 139 15.79 1.16 -12.54
CA ARG A 139 14.41 1.36 -12.06
C ARG A 139 14.41 1.91 -10.61
N PRO A 140 14.25 3.23 -10.42
CA PRO A 140 14.40 3.88 -9.11
C PRO A 140 13.24 3.69 -8.12
N VAL A 141 12.01 3.50 -8.61
CA VAL A 141 10.78 3.57 -7.77
C VAL A 141 10.66 2.44 -6.72
N TYR A 142 11.54 1.43 -6.76
CA TYR A 142 11.54 0.30 -5.82
C TYR A 142 12.94 -0.04 -5.28
N GLY A 143 13.71 0.98 -4.90
CA GLY A 143 15.01 0.79 -4.24
C GLY A 143 16.21 0.77 -5.19
N ASP A 144 16.21 1.63 -6.21
CA ASP A 144 17.33 1.89 -7.13
C ASP A 144 18.05 0.63 -7.62
N ARG A 145 17.26 -0.32 -8.15
CA ARG A 145 17.80 -1.55 -8.71
C ARG A 145 18.34 -1.28 -10.12
N ILE A 146 19.55 -1.76 -10.36
CA ILE A 146 20.15 -1.84 -11.69
C ILE A 146 20.11 -3.31 -12.12
N TYR A 147 19.40 -3.60 -13.20
CA TYR A 147 19.40 -4.90 -13.86
C TYR A 147 20.57 -4.96 -14.83
N GLY A 148 21.27 -6.09 -14.86
CA GLY A 148 22.40 -6.27 -15.79
C GLY A 148 21.94 -6.35 -17.24
N THR A 149 20.70 -6.79 -17.47
CA THR A 149 20.13 -7.06 -18.79
C THR A 149 18.64 -6.68 -18.84
N PHE A 150 18.09 -6.55 -20.06
CA PHE A 150 16.66 -6.30 -20.24
C PHE A 150 15.82 -7.56 -19.93
N GLU A 151 16.34 -8.75 -20.21
CA GLU A 151 15.65 -10.00 -19.86
C GLU A 151 15.46 -10.16 -18.34
N GLU A 152 16.50 -9.82 -17.57
CA GLU A 152 16.44 -9.83 -16.11
C GLU A 152 15.33 -8.91 -15.60
N TYR A 153 15.23 -7.70 -16.18
CA TYR A 153 14.17 -6.76 -15.87
C TYR A 153 12.77 -7.33 -16.17
N VAL A 154 12.56 -7.88 -17.37
CA VAL A 154 11.25 -8.45 -17.77
C VAL A 154 10.89 -9.65 -16.89
N THR A 155 11.86 -10.49 -16.54
CA THR A 155 11.65 -11.66 -15.66
C THR A 155 11.25 -11.23 -14.25
N ASP A 156 11.92 -10.22 -13.69
CA ASP A 156 11.58 -9.66 -12.38
C ASP A 156 10.20 -8.99 -12.40
N HIS A 157 9.88 -8.25 -13.48
CA HIS A 157 8.56 -7.67 -13.69
C HIS A 157 7.45 -8.74 -13.76
N LEU A 158 7.69 -9.86 -14.44
CA LEU A 158 6.75 -10.98 -14.46
C LEU A 158 6.57 -11.60 -13.06
N ALA A 159 7.65 -11.72 -12.28
CA ALA A 159 7.57 -12.22 -10.90
C ALA A 159 6.73 -11.28 -10.01
N ASP A 160 6.96 -9.97 -10.10
CA ASP A 160 6.16 -8.94 -9.42
C ASP A 160 4.67 -9.05 -9.80
N LEU A 161 4.39 -9.17 -11.10
CA LEU A 161 3.04 -9.27 -11.63
C LEU A 161 2.35 -10.57 -11.22
N THR A 162 3.09 -11.69 -11.18
CA THR A 162 2.58 -12.98 -10.70
C THR A 162 2.22 -12.89 -9.22
N ALA A 163 3.10 -12.34 -8.40
CA ALA A 163 2.83 -12.14 -6.97
C ALA A 163 1.65 -11.18 -6.75
N TRP A 164 1.47 -10.19 -7.62
CA TRP A 164 0.29 -9.33 -7.59
C TRP A 164 -0.98 -10.10 -7.97
N ALA A 165 -0.98 -10.83 -9.09
CA ALA A 165 -2.12 -11.64 -9.51
C ALA A 165 -2.51 -12.71 -8.48
N ASP A 166 -1.54 -13.29 -7.77
CA ASP A 166 -1.78 -14.22 -6.66
C ASP A 166 -2.51 -13.53 -5.50
N ARG A 167 -2.12 -12.29 -5.15
CA ARG A 167 -2.80 -11.51 -4.11
C ARG A 167 -4.22 -11.12 -4.52
N GLU A 168 -4.42 -10.60 -5.73
CA GLU A 168 -5.75 -10.21 -6.21
C GLU A 168 -6.69 -11.41 -6.38
N ALA A 169 -6.16 -12.58 -6.77
CA ALA A 169 -6.95 -13.80 -6.87
C ALA A 169 -7.56 -14.22 -5.52
N LEU A 170 -6.90 -13.88 -4.40
CA LEU A 170 -7.45 -14.09 -3.06
C LEU A 170 -8.44 -12.98 -2.65
N GLY A 171 -8.56 -11.90 -3.42
CA GLY A 171 -9.44 -10.78 -3.10
C GLY A 171 -9.05 -10.02 -1.83
N PRO A 172 -9.87 -9.04 -1.42
CA PRO A 172 -9.65 -8.29 -0.18
C PRO A 172 -9.51 -9.22 1.02
N HIS A 173 -8.49 -8.98 1.84
CA HIS A 173 -8.10 -9.74 3.04
C HIS A 173 -7.73 -11.22 2.83
N GLY A 174 -7.84 -11.77 1.62
CA GLY A 174 -7.70 -13.21 1.42
C GLY A 174 -6.30 -13.75 1.69
N ALA A 175 -5.26 -12.91 1.60
CA ALA A 175 -3.88 -13.29 1.93
C ALA A 175 -3.75 -13.78 3.39
N ALA A 176 -4.34 -13.05 4.34
CA ALA A 176 -4.30 -13.44 5.75
C ALA A 176 -5.14 -14.69 6.06
N TRP A 177 -6.03 -15.09 5.15
CA TRP A 177 -6.94 -16.23 5.31
C TRP A 177 -6.57 -17.43 4.43
N GLY A 178 -5.66 -17.26 3.46
CA GLY A 178 -5.26 -18.28 2.49
C GLY A 178 -6.39 -18.70 1.53
N ARG A 179 -7.44 -17.88 1.40
CA ARG A 179 -8.61 -18.14 0.53
C ARG A 179 -9.31 -16.84 0.16
N ASP A 180 -10.10 -16.87 -0.90
CA ASP A 180 -10.98 -15.75 -1.25
C ASP A 180 -12.16 -15.65 -0.28
N LEU A 181 -12.30 -14.49 0.36
CA LEU A 181 -13.39 -14.23 1.31
C LEU A 181 -14.71 -13.88 0.60
N ARG A 182 -14.68 -13.52 -0.69
CA ARG A 182 -15.89 -13.25 -1.49
C ARG A 182 -16.72 -14.51 -1.72
N GLU A 183 -16.09 -15.68 -1.71
CA GLU A 183 -16.77 -16.98 -1.86
C GLU A 183 -17.54 -17.39 -0.61
N ALA A 184 -17.03 -17.00 0.56
CA ALA A 184 -17.65 -17.28 1.86
C ALA A 184 -17.13 -16.29 2.91
N GLU A 185 -17.94 -15.28 3.19
CA GLU A 185 -17.61 -14.23 4.15
C GLU A 185 -17.49 -14.83 5.57
N PRO A 186 -16.39 -14.56 6.30
CA PRO A 186 -16.20 -15.11 7.63
C PRO A 186 -17.17 -14.48 8.65
N THR A 187 -17.58 -15.28 9.63
CA THR A 187 -18.38 -14.76 10.76
C THR A 187 -17.53 -13.85 11.65
N LEU A 188 -18.17 -12.99 12.45
CA LEU A 188 -17.44 -12.12 13.38
C LEU A 188 -16.64 -12.94 14.42
N GLU A 189 -17.15 -14.10 14.83
CA GLU A 189 -16.44 -15.06 15.68
C GLU A 189 -15.16 -15.59 15.02
N GLU A 190 -15.23 -15.96 13.73
CA GLU A 190 -14.05 -16.41 12.98
C GLU A 190 -13.01 -15.31 12.83
N ILE A 191 -13.45 -14.06 12.61
CA ILE A 191 -12.58 -12.89 12.51
C ILE A 191 -11.88 -12.62 13.85
N VAL A 192 -12.62 -12.60 14.96
CA VAL A 192 -12.04 -12.42 16.30
C VAL A 192 -11.00 -13.50 16.60
N ARG A 193 -11.32 -14.76 16.31
CA ARG A 193 -10.38 -15.87 16.47
C ARG A 193 -9.12 -15.67 15.62
N ARG A 194 -9.26 -15.32 14.35
CA ARG A 194 -8.12 -15.08 13.46
C ARG A 194 -7.26 -13.90 13.92
N LEU A 195 -7.88 -12.84 14.42
CA LEU A 195 -7.19 -11.68 14.99
C LEU A 195 -6.38 -12.07 16.25
N VAL A 196 -6.95 -12.90 17.12
CA VAL A 196 -6.26 -13.48 18.30
C VAL A 196 -5.05 -14.30 17.89
N ASP A 197 -5.23 -15.22 16.94
CA ASP A 197 -4.15 -16.06 16.42
C ASP A 197 -3.02 -15.21 15.81
N ALA A 198 -3.37 -14.20 15.00
CA ALA A 198 -2.38 -13.31 14.39
C ALA A 198 -1.60 -12.48 15.42
N GLN A 199 -2.26 -11.94 16.45
CA GLN A 199 -1.55 -11.23 17.52
C GLN A 199 -0.63 -12.16 18.33
N LEU A 200 -1.06 -13.40 18.57
CA LEU A 200 -0.24 -14.39 19.26
C LEU A 200 0.98 -14.79 18.42
N ASP A 201 0.78 -15.07 17.13
CA ASP A 201 1.86 -15.37 16.17
C ASP A 201 2.92 -14.27 16.15
N LEU A 202 2.49 -13.01 16.07
CA LEU A 202 3.38 -11.87 16.11
C LEU A 202 4.12 -11.77 17.46
N ALA A 203 3.42 -11.97 18.58
CA ALA A 203 4.03 -11.96 19.90
C ALA A 203 5.06 -13.11 20.09
N MET A 204 4.86 -14.27 19.44
CA MET A 204 5.84 -15.35 19.41
C MET A 204 7.09 -14.95 18.64
N LEU A 205 6.93 -14.43 17.43
CA LEU A 205 8.04 -13.96 16.59
C LEU A 205 8.85 -12.82 17.25
N GLU A 206 8.20 -11.98 18.04
CA GLU A 206 8.88 -10.88 18.73
C GLU A 206 9.43 -11.28 20.12
N GLY A 207 9.25 -12.53 20.55
CA GLY A 207 9.64 -12.99 21.90
C GLY A 207 8.86 -12.30 23.03
N ARG A 208 7.67 -11.77 22.73
CA ARG A 208 6.80 -10.99 23.63
C ARG A 208 5.55 -11.76 24.09
N VAL A 209 5.51 -13.09 23.96
CA VAL A 209 4.38 -13.94 24.36
C VAL A 209 3.90 -13.67 25.79
N LYS A 210 4.82 -13.42 26.74
CA LYS A 210 4.45 -13.13 28.14
C LYS A 210 3.68 -11.81 28.32
N ALA A 211 3.78 -10.91 27.36
CA ALA A 211 3.05 -9.64 27.34
C ALA A 211 1.75 -9.71 26.53
N PHE A 212 1.47 -10.85 25.88
CA PHE A 212 0.20 -11.07 25.19
C PHE A 212 -0.94 -11.13 26.21
N VAL A 213 -1.99 -10.35 25.98
CA VAL A 213 -3.21 -10.36 26.78
C VAL A 213 -4.35 -10.78 25.86
N PRO A 214 -5.09 -11.85 26.18
CA PRO A 214 -6.24 -12.27 25.37
C PRO A 214 -7.38 -11.24 25.47
N PRO A 215 -8.37 -11.30 24.56
CA PRO A 215 -9.59 -10.53 24.68
C PRO A 215 -10.30 -10.78 26.01
N GLY A 216 -11.05 -9.78 26.49
CA GLY A 216 -11.93 -9.92 27.64
C GLY A 216 -13.02 -10.96 27.36
N ALA A 217 -13.48 -11.64 28.42
CA ALA A 217 -14.59 -12.58 28.32
C ALA A 217 -15.84 -11.90 27.69
N PRO A 218 -16.69 -12.65 26.95
CA PRO A 218 -17.98 -12.17 26.45
C PRO A 218 -18.73 -11.28 27.42
N ALA A 219 -19.26 -10.15 26.95
CA ALA A 219 -20.16 -9.34 27.75
C ALA A 219 -21.48 -10.08 27.96
N ALA A 220 -22.05 -10.00 29.16
CA ALA A 220 -23.42 -10.43 29.40
C ALA A 220 -24.39 -9.48 28.66
N ALA A 221 -25.55 -10.00 28.24
CA ALA A 221 -26.54 -9.22 27.51
C ALA A 221 -27.00 -7.97 28.30
N GLU A 222 -27.04 -8.07 29.62
CA GLU A 222 -27.37 -6.98 30.54
C GLU A 222 -26.31 -5.87 30.54
N GLN A 223 -25.02 -6.22 30.38
CA GLN A 223 -23.94 -5.24 30.30
C GLN A 223 -24.02 -4.44 28.99
N VAL A 224 -24.37 -5.10 27.89
CA VAL A 224 -24.57 -4.43 26.59
C VAL A 224 -25.83 -3.56 26.63
N ALA A 225 -26.92 -4.04 27.21
CA ALA A 225 -28.13 -3.25 27.40
C ALA A 225 -27.88 -2.00 28.27
N GLU A 226 -26.99 -2.11 29.27
CA GLU A 226 -26.58 -0.98 30.10
C GLU A 226 -25.80 0.07 29.28
N VAL A 227 -24.91 -0.36 28.37
CA VAL A 227 -24.22 0.55 27.43
C VAL A 227 -25.24 1.32 26.60
N GLU A 228 -26.19 0.62 25.98
CA GLU A 228 -27.26 1.24 25.16
C GLU A 228 -28.11 2.23 25.98
N ARG A 229 -28.42 1.88 27.23
CA ARG A 229 -29.16 2.74 28.14
C ARG A 229 -28.39 4.02 28.50
N VAL A 230 -27.09 3.91 28.77
CA VAL A 230 -26.22 5.05 29.12
C VAL A 230 -26.01 5.97 27.93
N ILE A 231 -25.80 5.42 26.74
CA ILE A 231 -25.64 6.20 25.49
C ILE A 231 -26.99 6.80 25.05
N GLY A 232 -28.11 6.15 25.41
CA GLY A 232 -29.46 6.58 25.08
C GLY A 232 -29.96 6.11 23.72
N ARG A 233 -29.32 5.08 23.13
CA ARG A 233 -29.71 4.46 21.85
C ARG A 233 -29.14 3.05 21.72
N SER A 234 -29.65 2.27 20.78
CA SER A 234 -29.11 0.94 20.46
C SER A 234 -27.73 1.04 19.80
N LEU A 235 -26.89 0.06 20.08
CA LEU A 235 -25.62 -0.12 19.35
C LEU A 235 -25.92 -0.69 17.96
N HIS A 236 -25.07 -0.37 16.98
CA HIS A 236 -25.10 -1.05 15.69
C HIS A 236 -24.93 -2.58 15.88
N PRO A 237 -25.64 -3.45 15.13
CA PRO A 237 -25.61 -4.90 15.33
C PRO A 237 -24.22 -5.52 15.41
N GLU A 238 -23.28 -5.12 14.54
CA GLU A 238 -21.92 -5.68 14.57
C GLU A 238 -21.13 -5.27 15.83
N HIS A 239 -21.28 -4.03 16.31
CA HIS A 239 -20.63 -3.58 17.55
C HIS A 239 -21.22 -4.32 18.76
N ARG A 240 -22.54 -4.50 18.76
CA ARG A 240 -23.25 -5.31 19.76
C ARG A 240 -22.75 -6.76 19.75
N GLU A 241 -22.68 -7.39 18.59
CA GLU A 241 -22.20 -8.76 18.42
C GLU A 241 -20.75 -8.90 18.89
N LEU A 242 -19.88 -7.96 18.55
CA LEU A 242 -18.48 -7.98 18.99
C LEU A 242 -18.38 -7.98 20.51
N LEU A 243 -19.12 -7.13 21.23
CA LEU A 243 -19.09 -7.08 22.69
C LEU A 243 -19.58 -8.39 23.32
N LEU A 244 -20.56 -9.05 22.70
CA LEU A 244 -21.05 -10.36 23.12
C LEU A 244 -20.06 -11.50 22.79
N LEU A 245 -19.11 -11.30 21.87
CA LEU A 245 -18.03 -12.24 21.58
C LEU A 245 -16.78 -11.97 22.43
N MET A 246 -16.43 -10.70 22.65
CA MET A 246 -15.29 -10.25 23.42
C MET A 246 -15.55 -8.87 24.06
N ASN A 247 -15.45 -8.79 25.39
CA ASN A 247 -15.69 -7.54 26.10
C ASN A 247 -14.41 -6.71 26.26
N GLY A 248 -14.03 -6.06 25.17
CA GLY A 248 -12.80 -5.28 25.07
C GLY A 248 -11.54 -6.14 24.90
N TRP A 249 -10.46 -5.50 24.47
CA TRP A 249 -9.17 -6.17 24.29
C TRP A 249 -8.03 -5.16 24.40
N PRO A 250 -7.15 -5.30 25.42
CA PRO A 250 -5.96 -4.48 25.53
C PRO A 250 -4.88 -4.94 24.54
N GLY A 251 -5.04 -4.57 23.27
CA GLY A 251 -4.11 -4.85 22.17
C GLY A 251 -3.94 -3.64 21.25
N ILE A 252 -3.40 -3.87 20.05
CA ILE A 252 -3.49 -2.93 18.94
C ILE A 252 -4.32 -3.61 17.85
N PRO A 253 -5.54 -3.16 17.57
CA PRO A 253 -6.19 -2.02 18.23
C PRO A 253 -6.67 -2.32 19.65
N TYR A 254 -6.76 -1.27 20.47
CA TYR A 254 -7.30 -1.39 21.83
C TYR A 254 -8.82 -1.27 21.74
N ILE A 255 -9.53 -2.39 21.76
CA ILE A 255 -11.00 -2.43 21.74
C ILE A 255 -11.53 -2.13 23.13
N LEU A 256 -12.47 -1.18 23.24
CA LEU A 256 -13.04 -0.77 24.52
C LEU A 256 -14.00 -1.82 25.06
N SER A 257 -13.93 -2.10 26.36
CA SER A 257 -14.94 -2.89 27.06
C SER A 257 -16.22 -2.07 27.32
N THR A 258 -17.32 -2.74 27.63
CA THR A 258 -18.59 -2.10 28.05
C THR A 258 -18.36 -1.11 29.19
N ALA A 259 -17.50 -1.45 30.16
CA ALA A 259 -17.17 -0.59 31.29
C ALA A 259 -16.43 0.68 30.86
N GLU A 260 -15.49 0.57 29.91
CA GLU A 260 -14.74 1.71 29.38
C GLU A 260 -15.59 2.58 28.45
N ILE A 261 -16.53 2.01 27.70
CA ILE A 261 -17.51 2.76 26.91
C ILE A 261 -18.39 3.60 27.84
N ILE A 262 -18.88 3.03 28.94
CA ILE A 262 -19.72 3.73 29.92
C ILE A 262 -18.94 4.83 30.65
N SER A 263 -17.73 4.54 31.13
CA SER A 263 -16.94 5.54 31.87
C SER A 263 -16.42 6.66 30.94
N GLY A 264 -16.08 6.29 29.71
CA GLY A 264 -15.45 7.16 28.71
C GLY A 264 -14.06 7.64 29.11
N GLU A 265 -13.45 7.11 30.17
CA GLU A 265 -12.17 7.61 30.70
C GLU A 265 -11.03 7.42 29.70
N ARG A 266 -10.89 6.20 29.16
CA ARG A 266 -9.87 5.88 28.16
C ARG A 266 -10.05 6.72 26.89
N TRP A 267 -11.28 6.82 26.41
CA TRP A 267 -11.63 7.64 25.24
C TRP A 267 -11.21 9.11 25.42
N LYS A 268 -11.59 9.72 26.55
CA LYS A 268 -11.22 11.11 26.89
C LYS A 268 -9.70 11.28 27.02
N ALA A 269 -9.02 10.29 27.61
CA ALA A 269 -7.56 10.31 27.75
C ALA A 269 -6.86 10.26 26.38
N THR A 270 -7.32 9.42 25.46
CA THR A 270 -6.79 9.32 24.09
C THR A 270 -7.02 10.61 23.31
N LEU A 271 -8.20 11.23 23.40
CA LEU A 271 -8.47 12.53 22.76
C LEU A 271 -7.56 13.63 23.32
N ALA A 272 -7.30 13.65 24.63
CA ALA A 272 -6.39 14.61 25.24
C ALA A 272 -4.92 14.38 24.84
N GLU A 273 -4.51 13.12 24.64
CA GLU A 273 -3.19 12.78 24.10
C GLU A 273 -3.05 13.23 22.64
N GLN A 274 -4.11 13.08 21.85
CA GLN A 274 -4.14 13.60 20.49
C GLN A 274 -3.99 15.13 20.46
N ASP A 275 -4.68 15.87 21.33
CA ASP A 275 -4.52 17.34 21.41
C ASP A 275 -3.07 17.75 21.73
N ARG A 276 -2.38 17.00 22.61
CA ARG A 276 -0.96 17.21 22.91
C ARG A 276 -0.09 16.96 21.68
N SER A 277 -0.29 15.83 21.00
CA SER A 277 0.46 15.46 19.80
C SER A 277 0.24 16.45 18.64
N ASP A 278 -1.00 16.89 18.41
CA ASP A 278 -1.35 17.88 17.39
C ASP A 278 -0.68 19.24 17.71
N ALA A 279 -0.61 19.63 18.99
CA ALA A 279 0.08 20.85 19.42
C ALA A 279 1.62 20.76 19.26
N ASP A 280 2.22 19.61 19.56
CA ASP A 280 3.64 19.35 19.29
C ASP A 280 3.97 19.41 17.79
N HIS A 281 3.12 18.81 16.96
CA HIS A 281 3.28 18.85 15.51
C HIS A 281 3.19 20.28 14.96
N ARG A 282 2.22 21.08 15.44
CA ARG A 282 2.13 22.52 15.09
C ARG A 282 3.37 23.28 15.50
N ARG A 283 3.84 23.14 16.76
CA ARG A 283 5.08 23.79 17.23
C ARG A 283 6.28 23.47 16.33
N ASN A 284 6.46 22.20 15.95
CA ASN A 284 7.56 21.78 15.09
C ASN A 284 7.43 22.38 13.68
N ARG A 285 6.24 22.34 13.08
CA ARG A 285 5.95 22.97 11.78
C ARG A 285 6.25 24.47 11.81
N ASP A 286 5.76 25.17 12.84
CA ASP A 286 5.89 26.61 12.97
C ASP A 286 7.34 27.04 13.15
N ALA A 287 8.15 26.25 13.88
CA ALA A 287 9.58 26.46 13.99
C ALA A 287 10.29 26.32 12.63
N VAL A 288 9.91 25.32 11.82
CA VAL A 288 10.43 25.14 10.45
C VAL A 288 10.03 26.32 9.54
N TYR A 289 8.77 26.76 9.62
CA TYR A 289 8.27 27.89 8.82
C TYR A 289 8.98 29.19 9.20
N ALA A 290 9.12 29.47 10.49
CA ALA A 290 9.86 30.62 10.99
C ALA A 290 11.32 30.60 10.51
N GLY A 291 12.00 29.45 10.56
CA GLY A 291 13.37 29.28 10.06
C GLY A 291 13.51 29.50 8.56
N ALA A 292 12.46 29.21 7.79
CA ALA A 292 12.41 29.40 6.34
C ALA A 292 11.84 30.78 5.91
N GLY A 293 11.46 31.64 6.85
CA GLY A 293 10.79 32.92 6.55
C GLY A 293 9.39 32.77 5.96
N ILE A 294 8.76 31.60 6.13
CA ILE A 294 7.40 31.31 5.66
C ILE A 294 6.42 31.82 6.72
N PRO A 295 5.35 32.56 6.34
CA PRO A 295 4.31 32.98 7.26
C PRO A 295 3.67 31.78 7.98
N ILE A 296 3.56 31.86 9.31
CA ILE A 296 2.91 30.84 10.12
C ILE A 296 1.39 30.99 9.96
N PRO A 297 0.65 29.93 9.59
CA PRO A 297 -0.81 29.96 9.55
C PRO A 297 -1.42 30.24 10.93
N ASP A 298 -2.53 30.98 10.97
CA ASP A 298 -3.33 31.17 12.19
C ASP A 298 -4.34 30.03 12.32
N ASP A 299 -3.87 28.87 12.80
CA ASP A 299 -4.68 27.68 13.03
C ASP A 299 -4.75 27.30 14.52
N ASP A 300 -5.84 27.70 15.20
CA ASP A 300 -6.20 27.20 16.54
C ASP A 300 -7.40 26.24 16.46
N PRO A 301 -7.16 24.93 16.21
CA PRO A 301 -8.24 23.97 16.10
C PRO A 301 -8.90 23.76 17.47
N ALA A 302 -10.23 23.70 17.47
CA ALA A 302 -10.98 23.30 18.65
C ALA A 302 -10.48 21.96 19.22
N ALA A 303 -10.54 21.83 20.55
CA ALA A 303 -10.13 20.63 21.27
C ALA A 303 -10.73 19.36 20.65
N ALA A 304 -9.95 18.28 20.63
CA ALA A 304 -10.34 16.98 20.08
C ALA A 304 -11.65 16.48 20.67
N SER A 305 -11.90 16.71 21.96
CA SER A 305 -13.16 16.38 22.63
C SER A 305 -14.38 17.11 22.07
N LEU A 306 -14.24 18.40 21.76
CA LEU A 306 -15.33 19.19 21.18
C LEU A 306 -15.60 18.77 19.74
N ARG A 307 -14.55 18.50 18.97
CA ARG A 307 -14.67 17.97 17.61
C ARG A 307 -15.28 16.57 17.60
N ALA A 308 -14.87 15.70 18.52
CA ALA A 308 -15.42 14.36 18.70
C ALA A 308 -16.92 14.39 18.98
N ALA A 309 -17.38 15.31 19.83
CA ALA A 309 -18.79 15.45 20.18
C ALA A 309 -19.71 15.87 19.01
N ARG A 310 -19.13 16.34 17.89
CA ARG A 310 -19.87 16.64 16.66
C ARG A 310 -20.05 15.42 15.75
N ILE A 311 -19.29 14.37 15.99
CA ILE A 311 -19.39 13.11 15.25
C ILE A 311 -20.30 12.21 16.07
N ASP A 312 -21.45 11.85 15.50
CA ASP A 312 -22.41 10.99 16.15
C ASP A 312 -21.95 9.52 16.10
N ALA A 313 -20.97 9.19 16.94
CA ALA A 313 -20.37 7.86 16.99
C ALA A 313 -20.21 7.38 18.44
N VAL A 314 -20.43 6.09 18.65
CA VAL A 314 -20.23 5.42 19.93
C VAL A 314 -18.76 5.00 20.08
N PRO A 315 -18.07 5.31 21.20
CA PRO A 315 -16.70 4.86 21.44
C PRO A 315 -16.54 3.35 21.20
N PHE A 316 -15.51 2.97 20.43
CA PHE A 316 -15.29 1.58 20.02
C PHE A 316 -13.84 1.13 20.27
N ALA A 317 -12.84 1.89 19.82
CA ALA A 317 -11.43 1.58 20.04
C ALA A 317 -10.60 2.83 20.33
N ALA A 318 -9.57 2.72 21.18
CA ALA A 318 -8.75 3.87 21.58
C ALA A 318 -7.31 3.49 21.99
N TRP A 319 -6.32 3.83 21.16
CA TRP A 319 -4.91 3.58 21.44
C TRP A 319 -4.02 4.73 20.94
N ALA A 320 -2.94 5.01 21.67
CA ALA A 320 -2.04 6.14 21.38
C ALA A 320 -2.81 7.46 21.19
N ILE A 321 -2.75 8.04 19.99
CA ILE A 321 -3.45 9.27 19.58
C ILE A 321 -4.69 9.00 18.73
N CYS A 322 -5.09 7.74 18.60
CA CYS A 322 -6.13 7.29 17.67
C CYS A 322 -7.39 6.88 18.44
N SER A 323 -8.52 7.53 18.13
CA SER A 323 -9.83 7.19 18.69
C SER A 323 -10.78 6.79 17.56
N PHE A 324 -11.52 5.70 17.73
CA PHE A 324 -12.44 5.16 16.73
C PHE A 324 -13.81 4.95 17.31
N GLY A 325 -14.83 5.49 16.66
CA GLY A 325 -16.22 5.34 17.09
C GLY A 325 -17.04 4.63 16.02
N VAL A 326 -18.04 3.85 16.43
CA VAL A 326 -19.00 3.23 15.51
C VAL A 326 -20.21 4.14 15.37
N ASP A 327 -20.50 4.56 14.14
CA ASP A 327 -21.75 5.24 13.81
C ASP A 327 -22.91 4.25 14.06
N PRO A 328 -23.87 4.58 14.93
CA PRO A 328 -24.92 3.65 15.34
C PRO A 328 -25.91 3.32 14.21
N ASP A 329 -25.99 4.17 13.17
CA ASP A 329 -26.98 4.04 12.10
C ASP A 329 -26.43 3.22 10.92
N ASP A 330 -25.22 3.52 10.46
CA ASP A 330 -24.59 2.82 9.32
C ASP A 330 -23.55 1.77 9.73
N GLY A 331 -23.14 1.74 11.00
CA GLY A 331 -22.19 0.78 11.53
C GLY A 331 -20.74 1.04 11.17
N PHE A 332 -20.45 2.14 10.47
CA PHE A 332 -19.10 2.44 10.03
C PHE A 332 -18.23 2.84 11.22
N VAL A 333 -17.01 2.32 11.25
CA VAL A 333 -15.94 2.73 12.16
C VAL A 333 -15.36 4.03 11.63
N ARG A 334 -15.50 5.09 12.43
CA ARG A 334 -15.16 6.49 12.16
C ARG A 334 -13.89 6.86 12.91
N TRP A 335 -12.96 7.56 12.26
CA TRP A 335 -11.77 8.05 12.93
C TRP A 335 -12.04 9.37 13.65
N VAL A 336 -12.24 9.32 14.96
CA VAL A 336 -12.62 10.47 15.77
C VAL A 336 -11.37 11.16 16.33
N PRO A 337 -11.28 12.51 16.30
CA PRO A 337 -12.24 13.50 15.84
C PRO A 337 -11.97 14.03 14.43
N ARG A 338 -11.33 13.22 13.58
CA ARG A 338 -10.82 13.65 12.26
C ARG A 338 -11.79 13.33 11.12
N ASP A 339 -12.81 12.51 11.35
CA ASP A 339 -13.80 12.16 10.33
C ASP A 339 -14.64 13.38 9.95
N ALA A 340 -14.52 13.77 8.69
CA ALA A 340 -15.16 14.96 8.15
C ALA A 340 -16.53 14.70 7.51
N LYS A 341 -17.13 13.50 7.63
CA LYS A 341 -18.51 13.25 7.14
C LYS A 341 -19.52 14.31 7.65
N TYR A 342 -19.25 14.93 8.80
CA TYR A 342 -20.11 15.94 9.44
C TYR A 342 -19.42 17.30 9.71
N ALA A 343 -18.18 17.49 9.26
CA ALA A 343 -17.48 18.78 9.34
C ALA A 343 -17.19 19.24 7.92
N ASP A 344 -17.49 20.51 7.60
CA ASP A 344 -17.19 21.11 6.31
C ASP A 344 -15.70 20.86 5.95
N ASP A 345 -15.44 19.86 5.10
CA ASP A 345 -14.13 19.59 4.52
C ASP A 345 -14.07 20.35 3.19
N PRO A 346 -13.48 21.56 3.13
CA PRO A 346 -13.34 22.31 1.89
C PRO A 346 -12.40 21.64 0.88
N GLN A 347 -11.68 20.57 1.26
CA GLN A 347 -10.73 19.87 0.40
C GLN A 347 -11.18 18.45 0.00
N GLY A 348 -12.28 17.93 0.55
CA GLY A 348 -12.82 16.60 0.21
C GLY A 348 -11.82 15.45 0.35
N THR A 349 -10.81 15.58 1.21
CA THR A 349 -9.63 14.70 1.20
C THR A 349 -9.66 13.56 2.20
N SER A 350 -10.64 13.44 3.11
CA SER A 350 -10.89 12.12 3.70
C SER A 350 -12.12 12.00 4.60
N THR A 351 -13.13 11.27 4.15
CA THR A 351 -13.89 10.38 5.04
C THR A 351 -13.01 9.17 5.35
N ARG A 352 -12.11 9.26 6.36
CA ARG A 352 -11.34 8.09 6.84
C ARG A 352 -12.27 7.21 7.67
N SER A 353 -13.17 6.51 7.01
CA SER A 353 -13.85 5.39 7.63
C SER A 353 -13.11 4.11 7.29
N ALA A 354 -13.00 3.21 8.26
CA ALA A 354 -12.42 1.89 8.08
C ALA A 354 -13.49 0.83 7.73
N GLY A 355 -14.59 1.24 7.08
CA GLY A 355 -15.75 0.39 6.81
C GLY A 355 -16.52 0.04 8.09
N THR A 356 -17.26 -1.06 8.10
CA THR A 356 -17.99 -1.55 9.28
C THR A 356 -17.04 -2.11 10.35
N VAL A 357 -17.57 -2.60 11.48
CA VAL A 357 -16.74 -3.25 12.50
C VAL A 357 -16.03 -4.47 11.94
N ARG A 358 -16.72 -5.25 11.10
CA ARG A 358 -16.15 -6.41 10.40
C ARG A 358 -14.95 -6.01 9.53
N GLU A 359 -15.16 -5.05 8.64
CA GLU A 359 -14.14 -4.55 7.71
C GLU A 359 -12.92 -4.01 8.46
N TYR A 360 -13.17 -3.23 9.52
CA TYR A 360 -12.12 -2.71 10.37
C TYR A 360 -11.24 -3.83 10.97
N LEU A 361 -11.85 -4.89 11.51
CA LEU A 361 -11.09 -6.01 12.08
C LEU A 361 -10.36 -6.83 11.00
N LEU A 362 -10.93 -6.99 9.81
CA LEU A 362 -10.26 -7.64 8.67
C LEU A 362 -9.02 -6.84 8.23
N ALA A 363 -9.12 -5.52 8.14
CA ALA A 363 -7.99 -4.65 7.83
C ALA A 363 -6.88 -4.71 8.89
N GLU A 364 -7.22 -4.83 10.18
CA GLU A 364 -6.24 -5.01 11.25
C GLU A 364 -5.55 -6.39 11.16
N ILE A 365 -6.28 -7.45 10.77
CA ILE A 365 -5.70 -8.76 10.48
C ILE A 365 -4.68 -8.68 9.34
N ASP A 366 -4.99 -7.96 8.25
CA ASP A 366 -4.06 -7.77 7.13
C ASP A 366 -2.78 -7.05 7.54
N GLN A 367 -2.91 -6.00 8.35
CA GLN A 367 -1.74 -5.29 8.89
C GLN A 367 -0.86 -6.20 9.75
N LEU A 368 -1.47 -7.04 10.59
CA LEU A 368 -0.73 -8.02 11.39
C LEU A 368 -0.07 -9.08 10.50
N HIS A 369 -0.78 -9.59 9.49
CA HIS A 369 -0.25 -10.56 8.54
C HIS A 369 0.98 -10.01 7.81
N GLY A 370 0.91 -8.78 7.28
CA GLY A 370 2.05 -8.13 6.64
C GLY A 370 3.26 -7.98 7.56
N ARG A 371 3.03 -7.64 8.84
CA ARG A 371 4.10 -7.55 9.85
C ARG A 371 4.71 -8.91 10.18
N ILE A 372 3.88 -9.95 10.29
CA ILE A 372 4.32 -11.33 10.54
C ILE A 372 5.21 -11.81 9.40
N GLU A 373 4.77 -11.64 8.15
CA GLU A 373 5.56 -12.02 6.98
C GLU A 373 6.87 -11.24 6.94
N ALA A 374 6.84 -9.92 7.04
CA ALA A 374 8.06 -9.10 7.08
C ALA A 374 9.06 -9.55 8.16
N ARG A 375 8.58 -10.05 9.31
CA ARG A 375 9.43 -10.56 10.38
C ARG A 375 10.04 -11.92 10.05
N LYS A 376 9.26 -12.85 9.49
CA LYS A 376 9.76 -14.15 9.02
C LYS A 376 10.88 -14.00 7.98
N TRP A 377 10.75 -13.03 7.08
CA TRP A 377 11.76 -12.72 6.07
C TRP A 377 13.04 -12.07 6.66
N ALA A 378 12.93 -11.40 7.81
CA ALA A 378 14.04 -10.71 8.46
C ALA A 378 14.86 -11.59 9.42
N GLU A 379 14.38 -12.79 9.78
CA GLU A 379 15.19 -13.77 10.51
C GLU A 379 16.22 -14.41 9.56
N PRO A 380 17.53 -14.33 9.82
CA PRO A 380 18.50 -15.06 9.02
C PRO A 380 18.15 -16.54 9.11
N GLN A 381 17.95 -17.18 7.96
CA GLN A 381 17.84 -18.64 7.86
C GLN A 381 19.14 -19.25 8.39
N SER A 382 19.16 -19.48 9.70
CA SER A 382 20.27 -20.06 10.42
C SER A 382 20.16 -21.56 10.19
N SER A 383 20.78 -22.01 9.09
CA SER A 383 21.03 -23.43 8.84
C SER A 383 22.37 -23.84 9.42
#